data_AF-A0A9P8J124-F1
#
_entry.id   AF-A0A9P8J124-F1
#
_cell.length_a   1.000
_cell.length_b   1.000
_cell.length_c   1.000
_cell.angle_alpha   90.00
_cell.angle_beta   90.00
_cell.angle_gamma   90.00
#
_symmetry.space_group_name_H-M   'P 1'
#
loop_
_entity.id
_entity.type
_entity.pdbx_description
1 polymer ?
#
loop_
_entity_poly.entity_id
_entity_poly.type
_entity_poly.pdbx_seq_one_letter_code
_entity_poly.pdbx_strand_id
1 'polypeptide(L)'
;MPRARDPQPLLPNFDKRSYGSLRNGAKDNLHVNYGPGNGSRCSLIGGGESIHSAMVVHPGVRTWERKDVWRNGEIGGEPRESMLGNEVYENLETSQGDGKFVTQCLGYGGMQDPSPEVVAATGNTIYRNIAAYKLYFEYCPFGDLRDAIIRQREAREPFHEGFVWMTFEALAECAVAMDQSNIVHSDITTSNILLSTSDPERFKIWPVPKLADFGSSRIIDEAARRRLTGNDEAMHPYFTPPELTRDSANFEWAVPGLHVTNKTNVWSIGLIICCLMRLQPELPETVRTTDQPPRPVDRQLRFDILNQREIRKLQHSSADYSAELRKLVRSCVKYDPTQRPSPKQLLKAVRRLMDGRLGGFDDYGRVTRIPWNKKERLRGNLKDIWAVNTGTDIRLRP
;
A
#
# COMPACT_ATOMS: atom_id res chain seq x y z
N MET A 1 16.56 -28.47 1.11
CA MET A 1 15.61 -28.10 0.04
C MET A 1 14.19 -28.27 0.58
N PRO A 2 13.42 -27.21 0.81
CA PRO A 2 12.00 -27.34 1.12
C PRO A 2 11.23 -27.58 -0.19
N ARG A 3 10.33 -28.58 -0.19
CA ARG A 3 9.42 -28.86 -1.30
C ARG A 3 8.38 -27.73 -1.42
N ALA A 4 7.89 -27.48 -2.64
CA ALA A 4 6.66 -26.72 -2.86
C ALA A 4 5.54 -27.28 -1.97
N ARG A 5 4.86 -26.42 -1.22
CA ARG A 5 3.68 -26.83 -0.45
C ARG A 5 2.53 -27.02 -1.41
N ASP A 6 1.86 -28.17 -1.34
CA ASP A 6 0.55 -28.34 -1.96
C ASP A 6 -0.44 -27.31 -1.39
N PRO A 7 -1.34 -26.75 -2.22
CA PRO A 7 -2.32 -25.76 -1.76
C PRO A 7 -3.21 -26.35 -0.67
N GLN A 8 -3.16 -25.78 0.53
CA GLN A 8 -4.11 -26.14 1.59
C GLN A 8 -5.46 -25.47 1.33
N PRO A 9 -6.59 -26.19 1.49
CA PRO A 9 -7.91 -25.59 1.40
C PRO A 9 -8.10 -24.56 2.52
N LEU A 10 -8.74 -23.44 2.17
CA LEU A 10 -9.20 -22.37 3.06
C LEU A 10 -9.76 -22.94 4.37
N LEU A 11 -9.10 -22.61 5.48
CA LEU A 11 -9.46 -22.73 6.90
C LEU A 11 -10.60 -23.72 7.27
N PRO A 12 -10.37 -24.70 8.18
CA PRO A 12 -11.37 -25.72 8.58
C PRO A 12 -12.70 -25.18 9.12
N ASN A 13 -12.73 -23.92 9.58
CA ASN A 13 -13.88 -23.29 10.23
C ASN A 13 -14.46 -22.09 9.45
N PHE A 14 -14.13 -21.93 8.16
CA PHE A 14 -14.69 -20.86 7.34
C PHE A 14 -16.16 -21.13 7.01
N ASP A 15 -17.07 -20.25 7.44
CA ASP A 15 -18.50 -20.34 7.10
C ASP A 15 -18.71 -20.07 5.60
N LYS A 16 -18.92 -21.15 4.86
CA LYS A 16 -19.16 -21.15 3.41
C LYS A 16 -20.46 -20.44 2.99
N ARG A 17 -21.34 -20.04 3.93
CA ARG A 17 -22.58 -19.32 3.61
C ARG A 17 -22.39 -17.80 3.47
N SER A 18 -21.32 -17.24 4.03
CA SER A 18 -21.03 -15.80 3.97
C SER A 18 -20.41 -15.37 2.62
N TYR A 19 -19.82 -16.32 1.90
CA TYR A 19 -19.30 -16.13 0.55
C TYR A 19 -20.31 -16.65 -0.47
N GLY A 20 -21.03 -15.72 -1.11
CA GLY A 20 -21.92 -16.05 -2.22
C GLY A 20 -21.18 -16.86 -3.28
N SER A 21 -21.62 -18.11 -3.46
CA SER A 21 -21.47 -18.93 -4.68
C SER A 21 -20.11 -18.88 -5.42
N LEU A 22 -18.98 -19.05 -4.73
CA LEU A 22 -17.71 -19.44 -5.36
C LEU A 22 -17.32 -20.86 -4.92
N ARG A 23 -18.19 -21.83 -5.23
CA ARG A 23 -17.79 -23.24 -5.31
C ARG A 23 -17.24 -23.45 -6.71
N ASN A 24 -15.99 -23.89 -6.78
CA ASN A 24 -15.14 -24.00 -7.97
C ASN A 24 -14.45 -22.68 -8.29
N GLY A 25 -13.11 -22.71 -8.36
CA GLY A 25 -12.26 -21.55 -8.61
C GLY A 25 -12.85 -20.66 -9.70
N ALA A 26 -12.75 -19.35 -9.51
CA ALA A 26 -13.37 -18.32 -10.32
C ALA A 26 -13.25 -18.65 -11.82
N LYS A 27 -14.26 -19.35 -12.37
CA LYS A 27 -14.51 -19.36 -13.79
C LYS A 27 -15.00 -17.97 -14.06
N ASP A 28 -14.23 -17.21 -14.84
CA ASP A 28 -14.65 -15.95 -15.46
C ASP A 28 -15.96 -16.22 -16.23
N ASN A 29 -17.09 -16.18 -15.54
CA ASN A 29 -18.44 -16.10 -16.10
C ASN A 29 -19.04 -14.75 -15.71
N LEU A 30 -18.30 -13.67 -15.98
CA LEU A 30 -18.90 -12.37 -16.18
C LEU A 30 -19.56 -12.41 -17.56
N HIS A 31 -20.86 -12.69 -17.57
CA HIS A 31 -21.68 -12.52 -18.76
C HIS A 31 -21.63 -11.04 -19.18
N VAL A 32 -20.84 -10.76 -20.21
CA VAL A 32 -20.95 -9.50 -20.94
C VAL A 32 -22.24 -9.57 -21.75
N ASN A 33 -23.30 -8.91 -21.27
CA ASN A 33 -24.50 -8.67 -22.05
C ASN A 33 -24.12 -7.77 -23.23
N TYR A 34 -23.83 -8.37 -24.39
CA TYR A 34 -23.89 -7.65 -25.65
C TYR A 34 -25.37 -7.50 -26.02
N GLY A 35 -25.85 -6.25 -26.01
CA GLY A 35 -27.06 -5.85 -26.73
C GLY A 35 -26.95 -6.22 -28.22
N PRO A 36 -28.08 -6.29 -28.94
CA PRO A 36 -28.25 -7.16 -30.08
C PRO A 36 -27.40 -6.70 -31.28
N GLY A 37 -26.41 -7.52 -31.64
CA GLY A 37 -25.59 -7.35 -32.83
C GLY A 37 -25.11 -8.72 -33.31
N ASN A 38 -25.62 -9.12 -34.48
CA ASN A 38 -25.48 -10.39 -35.17
C ASN A 38 -24.15 -11.18 -35.06
N GLY A 39 -24.29 -12.50 -34.85
CA GLY A 39 -23.50 -13.59 -35.44
C GLY A 39 -22.03 -13.69 -35.01
N SER A 40 -21.60 -14.71 -34.28
CA SER A 40 -21.54 -16.10 -34.76
C SER A 40 -21.25 -17.03 -33.58
N ARG A 41 -21.99 -18.15 -33.50
CA ARG A 41 -21.74 -19.22 -32.53
C ARG A 41 -20.47 -19.98 -32.89
N CYS A 42 -19.58 -20.19 -31.92
CA CYS A 42 -18.68 -21.34 -31.95
C CYS A 42 -18.86 -22.13 -30.67
N SER A 43 -19.39 -23.34 -30.82
CA SER A 43 -19.69 -24.32 -29.78
C SER A 43 -18.58 -25.37 -29.73
N LEU A 44 -17.98 -25.61 -28.56
CA LEU A 44 -17.20 -26.82 -28.29
C LEU A 44 -17.66 -27.46 -26.96
N ILE A 45 -18.60 -28.39 -27.15
CA ILE A 45 -18.72 -29.75 -26.59
C ILE A 45 -17.97 -30.04 -25.28
N GLY A 46 -18.73 -30.56 -24.30
CA GLY A 46 -18.23 -31.03 -23.02
C GLY A 46 -17.46 -32.36 -23.07
N GLY A 47 -16.59 -32.51 -22.08
CA GLY A 47 -15.92 -33.75 -21.71
C GLY A 47 -15.31 -33.55 -20.33
N GLY A 48 -15.68 -34.41 -19.37
CA GLY A 48 -15.12 -34.38 -18.03
C GLY A 48 -13.72 -34.96 -18.03
N GLU A 49 -12.72 -34.12 -17.81
CA GLU A 49 -11.39 -34.52 -17.38
C GLU A 49 -10.87 -33.47 -16.37
N SER A 50 -10.16 -33.96 -15.36
CA SER A 50 -9.51 -33.21 -14.30
C SER A 50 -8.67 -32.06 -14.85
N ILE A 51 -9.13 -30.82 -14.63
CA ILE A 51 -8.43 -29.64 -15.15
C ILE A 51 -7.34 -29.22 -14.15
N HIS A 52 -6.16 -29.84 -14.27
CA HIS A 52 -4.93 -29.08 -14.15
C HIS A 52 -4.92 -28.09 -15.32
N SER A 53 -5.52 -26.91 -15.16
CA SER A 53 -5.40 -25.85 -16.15
C SER A 53 -3.99 -25.30 -16.03
N ALA A 54 -3.08 -25.93 -16.78
CA ALA A 54 -1.75 -25.40 -16.99
C ALA A 54 -1.87 -23.96 -17.50
N MET A 55 -1.15 -23.07 -16.82
CA MET A 55 -0.87 -21.70 -17.25
C MET A 55 -0.41 -21.72 -18.71
N VAL A 56 -1.13 -21.02 -19.59
CA VAL A 56 -0.66 -20.81 -20.95
C VAL A 56 0.05 -19.46 -20.99
N VAL A 57 1.36 -19.49 -20.74
CA VAL A 57 2.25 -18.38 -21.10
C VAL A 57 2.47 -18.47 -22.61
N HIS A 58 2.07 -17.46 -23.36
CA HIS A 58 2.35 -17.41 -24.81
C HIS A 58 3.84 -17.05 -25.03
N PRO A 59 4.65 -17.93 -25.65
CA PRO A 59 6.05 -17.63 -25.96
C PRO A 59 6.15 -16.39 -26.87
N GLY A 60 7.07 -15.46 -26.58
CA GLY A 60 7.39 -14.31 -27.45
C GLY A 60 6.83 -12.95 -27.02
N VAL A 61 6.14 -12.84 -25.89
CA VAL A 61 5.76 -11.54 -25.31
C VAL A 61 6.85 -11.07 -24.34
N ARG A 62 7.65 -10.08 -24.77
CA ARG A 62 8.80 -9.52 -24.02
C ARG A 62 8.52 -9.14 -22.56
N THR A 63 7.28 -8.79 -22.20
CA THR A 63 6.91 -8.41 -20.83
C THR A 63 6.70 -9.61 -19.90
N TRP A 64 6.28 -10.78 -20.42
CA TRP A 64 6.16 -12.02 -19.65
C TRP A 64 7.54 -12.64 -19.34
N GLU A 65 8.54 -12.41 -20.19
CA GLU A 65 9.91 -12.92 -20.04
C GLU A 65 10.74 -12.21 -18.95
N ARG A 66 10.19 -11.17 -18.33
CA ARG A 66 10.82 -10.45 -17.22
C ARG A 66 10.93 -11.35 -15.99
N LYS A 67 12.08 -12.01 -15.83
CA LYS A 67 12.37 -12.85 -14.65
C LYS A 67 12.19 -12.10 -13.32
N ASP A 68 12.42 -10.79 -13.31
CA ASP A 68 12.34 -9.96 -12.12
C ASP A 68 10.90 -9.77 -11.60
N VAL A 69 9.85 -10.11 -12.36
CA VAL A 69 8.45 -10.03 -11.88
C VAL A 69 7.90 -11.35 -11.33
N TRP A 70 8.71 -12.40 -11.28
CA TRP A 70 8.32 -13.74 -10.83
C TRP A 70 9.10 -14.19 -9.60
N ARG A 71 8.49 -15.04 -8.77
CA ARG A 71 9.17 -15.76 -7.70
C ARG A 71 10.36 -16.52 -8.29
N ASN A 72 11.54 -16.27 -7.74
CA ASN A 72 12.80 -16.92 -8.12
C ASN A 72 13.12 -16.86 -9.63
N GLY A 73 12.52 -15.93 -10.39
CA GLY A 73 12.70 -15.86 -11.85
C GLY A 73 11.98 -16.93 -12.66
N GLU A 74 11.09 -17.70 -12.04
CA GLU A 74 10.28 -18.72 -12.71
C GLU A 74 9.14 -18.07 -13.49
N ILE A 75 9.37 -17.81 -14.78
CA ILE A 75 8.40 -17.15 -15.65
C ILE A 75 7.06 -17.92 -15.66
N GLY A 76 5.98 -17.19 -15.42
CA GLY A 76 4.63 -17.75 -15.32
C GLY A 76 4.32 -18.40 -13.98
N GLY A 77 5.24 -18.40 -13.01
CA GLY A 77 5.03 -18.91 -11.66
C GLY A 77 4.21 -17.96 -10.77
N GLU A 78 4.58 -17.84 -9.50
CA GLU A 78 3.97 -16.86 -8.60
C GLU A 78 4.49 -15.45 -8.89
N PRO A 79 3.63 -14.42 -9.03
CA PRO A 79 4.06 -13.03 -9.16
C PRO A 79 4.90 -12.58 -7.96
N ARG A 80 5.99 -11.85 -8.21
CA ARG A 80 6.89 -11.31 -7.17
C ARG A 80 6.12 -10.48 -6.14
N GLU A 81 5.17 -9.69 -6.58
CA GLU A 81 4.30 -8.88 -5.72
C GLU A 81 3.54 -9.74 -4.69
N SER A 82 2.92 -10.83 -5.15
CA SER A 82 2.20 -11.78 -4.29
C SER A 82 3.16 -12.42 -3.28
N MET A 83 4.32 -12.89 -3.75
CA MET A 83 5.36 -13.47 -2.91
C MET A 83 5.81 -12.51 -1.81
N LEU A 84 6.18 -11.28 -2.15
CA LEU A 84 6.74 -10.31 -1.20
C LEU A 84 5.67 -9.83 -0.21
N GLY A 85 4.44 -9.59 -0.66
CA GLY A 85 3.35 -9.21 0.22
C GLY A 85 3.00 -10.30 1.24
N ASN A 86 2.89 -11.55 0.79
CA ASN A 86 2.58 -12.68 1.66
C ASN A 86 3.72 -13.02 2.63
N GLU A 87 4.99 -12.87 2.22
CA GLU A 87 6.14 -13.00 3.13
C GLU A 87 6.04 -12.00 4.30
N VAL A 88 5.68 -10.74 4.03
CA VAL A 88 5.51 -9.73 5.10
C VAL A 88 4.30 -10.05 5.97
N TYR A 89 3.21 -10.53 5.38
CA TYR A 89 2.03 -10.99 6.13
C TYR A 89 2.39 -12.13 7.10
N GLU A 90 3.10 -13.17 6.64
CA GLU A 90 3.55 -14.29 7.47
C GLU A 90 4.50 -13.85 8.61
N ASN A 91 5.39 -12.89 8.32
CA ASN A 91 6.27 -12.30 9.34
C ASN A 91 5.50 -11.53 10.43
N LEU A 92 4.35 -10.92 10.09
CA LEU A 92 3.46 -10.29 11.07
C LEU A 92 2.70 -11.33 11.90
N GLU A 93 2.16 -12.38 11.28
CA GLU A 93 1.47 -13.46 11.99
C GLU A 93 2.39 -14.15 13.00
N THR A 94 3.62 -14.46 12.62
CA THR A 94 4.57 -15.16 13.49
C THR A 94 5.10 -14.31 14.65
N SER A 95 5.19 -12.98 14.47
CA SER A 95 5.73 -12.09 15.49
C SER A 95 4.69 -11.54 16.46
N GLN A 96 3.43 -11.39 16.03
CA GLN A 96 2.37 -10.72 16.81
C GLN A 96 0.99 -11.37 16.75
N GLY A 97 0.78 -12.37 15.88
CA GLY A 97 -0.39 -13.24 15.93
C GLY A 97 -1.63 -12.81 15.15
N ASP A 98 -1.61 -11.75 14.33
CA ASP A 98 -2.83 -11.38 13.58
C ASP A 98 -2.67 -10.88 12.13
N GLY A 99 -1.46 -10.71 11.57
CA GLY A 99 -1.24 -10.35 10.16
C GLY A 99 -1.93 -9.05 9.70
N LYS A 100 -2.58 -8.31 10.62
CA LYS A 100 -3.73 -7.47 10.26
C LYS A 100 -3.36 -6.15 9.61
N PHE A 101 -2.08 -5.80 9.57
CA PHE A 101 -1.59 -4.51 9.08
C PHE A 101 -1.05 -4.57 7.64
N VAL A 102 -1.12 -5.72 6.98
CA VAL A 102 -0.81 -5.89 5.55
C VAL A 102 -2.00 -6.54 4.86
N THR A 103 -2.26 -6.18 3.61
CA THR A 103 -3.26 -6.87 2.78
C THR A 103 -2.75 -8.25 2.38
N GLN A 104 -3.48 -9.29 2.74
CA GLN A 104 -3.18 -10.66 2.32
C GLN A 104 -3.53 -10.87 0.84
N CYS A 105 -2.57 -11.37 0.06
CA CYS A 105 -2.85 -11.87 -1.28
C CYS A 105 -3.38 -13.30 -1.17
N LEU A 106 -4.66 -13.47 -1.46
CA LEU A 106 -5.40 -14.74 -1.35
C LEU A 106 -5.18 -15.65 -2.57
N GLY A 107 -4.62 -15.11 -3.64
CA GLY A 107 -4.27 -15.87 -4.84
C GLY A 107 -3.98 -14.98 -6.04
N TYR A 108 -3.62 -15.60 -7.16
CA TYR A 108 -3.31 -14.93 -8.42
C TYR A 108 -3.81 -15.77 -9.61
N GLY A 109 -4.05 -15.14 -10.76
CA GLY A 109 -4.56 -15.82 -11.95
C GLY A 109 -4.76 -14.89 -13.14
N GLY A 110 -5.58 -15.31 -14.12
CA GLY A 110 -6.03 -14.44 -15.21
C GLY A 110 -4.90 -13.81 -16.04
N MET A 111 -3.86 -14.59 -16.38
CA MET A 111 -2.83 -14.15 -17.31
C MET A 111 -3.47 -13.88 -18.66
N GLN A 112 -3.55 -12.61 -19.03
CA GLN A 112 -4.06 -12.20 -20.34
C GLN A 112 -2.90 -11.84 -21.25
N ASP A 113 -3.03 -12.20 -22.53
CA ASP A 113 -2.18 -11.61 -23.56
C ASP A 113 -2.33 -10.08 -23.50
N PRO A 114 -1.22 -9.34 -23.71
CA PRO A 114 -1.25 -7.90 -23.67
C PRO A 114 -2.33 -7.34 -24.61
N SER A 115 -3.35 -6.69 -24.04
CA SER A 115 -4.25 -5.90 -24.85
C SER A 115 -3.51 -4.65 -25.32
N PRO A 116 -3.64 -4.22 -26.59
CA PRO A 116 -3.12 -2.94 -27.02
C PRO A 116 -3.84 -1.81 -26.27
N GLU A 117 -3.23 -1.28 -25.20
CA GLU A 117 -3.70 -0.03 -24.59
C GLU A 117 -3.38 1.15 -25.51
N VAL A 118 -4.41 1.88 -25.92
CA VAL A 118 -4.27 3.18 -26.58
C VAL A 118 -4.21 4.25 -25.50
N VAL A 119 -3.00 4.67 -25.11
CA VAL A 119 -2.83 5.84 -24.25
C VAL A 119 -2.86 7.10 -25.12
N ALA A 120 -4.05 7.66 -25.32
CA ALA A 120 -4.22 8.97 -25.94
C ALA A 120 -3.84 10.08 -24.94
N ALA A 121 -2.55 10.39 -24.80
CA ALA A 121 -2.13 11.53 -23.99
C ALA A 121 -1.19 12.52 -24.67
N THR A 122 -0.41 12.15 -25.69
CA THR A 122 0.52 13.10 -26.32
C THR A 122 0.93 12.67 -27.73
N GLY A 123 0.05 12.71 -28.74
CA GLY A 123 0.39 12.69 -30.19
C GLY A 123 1.26 11.53 -30.77
N ASN A 124 1.80 10.66 -29.92
CA ASN A 124 2.65 9.52 -30.21
C ASN A 124 2.00 8.32 -29.53
N THR A 125 1.35 7.48 -30.33
CA THR A 125 0.79 6.20 -29.87
C THR A 125 1.93 5.27 -29.49
N ILE A 126 2.11 5.02 -28.19
CA ILE A 126 3.02 3.98 -27.71
C ILE A 126 2.19 2.73 -27.45
N TYR A 127 2.35 1.70 -28.28
CA TYR A 127 1.81 0.36 -28.01
C TYR A 127 2.64 -0.28 -26.88
N ARG A 128 2.09 -0.36 -25.66
CA ARG A 128 2.70 -1.17 -24.60
C ARG A 128 1.95 -2.48 -24.49
N ASN A 129 2.58 -3.54 -25.01
CA ASN A 129 2.11 -4.90 -24.77
C ASN A 129 2.47 -5.31 -23.33
N ILE A 130 1.66 -4.94 -22.34
CA ILE A 130 1.90 -5.30 -20.93
C ILE A 130 1.21 -6.63 -20.60
N ALA A 131 2.01 -7.64 -20.31
CA ALA A 131 1.61 -8.83 -19.58
C ALA A 131 0.77 -8.47 -18.34
N ALA A 132 -0.49 -8.88 -18.29
CA ALA A 132 -1.37 -8.60 -17.17
C ALA A 132 -1.73 -9.90 -16.43
N TYR A 133 -1.45 -9.94 -15.12
CA TYR A 133 -1.97 -10.96 -14.21
C TYR A 133 -2.97 -10.30 -13.24
N LYS A 134 -3.94 -11.08 -12.77
CA LYS A 134 -4.87 -10.69 -11.70
C LYS A 134 -4.30 -11.15 -10.36
N LEU A 135 -4.31 -10.27 -9.37
CA LEU A 135 -4.10 -10.61 -7.96
C LEU A 135 -5.42 -10.47 -7.20
N TYR A 136 -5.69 -11.42 -6.30
CA TYR A 136 -6.88 -11.43 -5.46
C TYR A 136 -6.46 -11.12 -4.03
N PHE A 137 -7.03 -10.07 -3.45
CA PHE A 137 -6.72 -9.62 -2.09
C PHE A 137 -7.96 -9.68 -1.21
N GLU A 138 -7.75 -9.70 0.10
CA GLU A 138 -8.80 -9.34 1.05
C GLU A 138 -9.39 -7.95 0.76
N TYR A 139 -10.67 -7.76 1.07
CA TYR A 139 -11.36 -6.50 0.79
C TYR A 139 -11.23 -5.50 1.95
N CYS A 140 -10.84 -4.26 1.63
CA CYS A 140 -10.79 -3.13 2.56
C CYS A 140 -11.96 -2.17 2.31
N PRO A 141 -13.07 -2.26 3.07
CA PRO A 141 -14.34 -1.61 2.71
C PRO A 141 -14.35 -0.08 2.87
N PHE A 142 -13.34 0.52 3.51
CA PHE A 142 -13.29 1.96 3.77
C PHE A 142 -12.37 2.74 2.80
N GLY A 143 -11.93 2.08 1.72
CA GLY A 143 -11.04 2.69 0.73
C GLY A 143 -9.62 2.85 1.25
N ASP A 144 -9.01 4.00 0.97
CA ASP A 144 -7.61 4.29 1.29
C ASP A 144 -7.43 5.57 2.14
N LEU A 145 -6.23 5.72 2.67
CA LEU A 145 -5.86 6.83 3.54
C LEU A 145 -5.80 8.16 2.78
N ARG A 146 -5.49 8.15 1.48
CA ARG A 146 -5.49 9.35 0.62
C ARG A 146 -6.86 9.99 0.62
N ASP A 147 -7.90 9.22 0.33
CA ASP A 147 -9.28 9.69 0.32
C ASP A 147 -9.74 10.12 1.71
N ALA A 148 -9.33 9.39 2.76
CA ALA A 148 -9.62 9.79 4.14
C ALA A 148 -9.01 11.16 4.50
N ILE A 149 -7.78 11.44 4.06
CA ILE A 149 -7.12 12.74 4.25
C ILE A 149 -7.88 13.85 3.50
N ILE A 150 -8.32 13.58 2.27
CA ILE A 150 -9.08 14.55 1.48
C ILE A 150 -10.39 14.94 2.19
N ARG A 151 -11.14 13.95 2.69
CA ARG A 151 -12.41 14.20 3.42
C ARG A 151 -12.19 15.01 4.69
N GLN A 152 -11.15 14.71 5.45
CA GLN A 152 -10.80 15.44 6.69
C GLN A 152 -10.39 16.89 6.38
N ARG A 153 -9.61 17.09 5.30
CA ARG A 153 -9.23 18.42 4.81
C ARG A 153 -10.47 19.25 4.42
N GLU A 154 -11.40 18.67 3.66
CA GLU A 154 -12.64 19.33 3.24
C GLU A 154 -13.53 19.68 4.43
N ALA A 155 -13.59 18.80 5.43
CA ALA A 155 -14.29 19.07 6.69
C ALA A 155 -13.55 20.05 7.61
N ARG A 156 -12.29 20.40 7.32
CA ARG A 156 -11.39 21.20 8.17
C ARG A 156 -11.22 20.60 9.58
N GLU A 157 -11.28 19.27 9.67
CA GLU A 157 -11.18 18.50 10.90
C GLU A 157 -9.84 17.75 10.90
N PRO A 158 -8.87 18.11 11.77
CA PRO A 158 -7.68 17.30 11.99
C PRO A 158 -8.03 15.87 12.42
N PHE A 159 -7.15 14.92 12.09
CA PHE A 159 -7.26 13.58 12.65
C PHE A 159 -7.05 13.62 14.15
N HIS A 160 -7.77 12.76 14.88
CA HIS A 160 -7.49 12.55 16.29
C HIS A 160 -6.09 11.94 16.45
N GLU A 161 -5.30 12.42 17.42
CA GLU A 161 -3.91 11.97 17.60
C GLU A 161 -3.82 10.44 17.81
N GLY A 162 -4.78 9.84 18.52
CA GLY A 162 -4.88 8.38 18.68
C GLY A 162 -4.97 7.62 17.34
N PHE A 163 -5.68 8.13 16.33
CA PHE A 163 -5.73 7.51 15.00
C PHE A 163 -4.37 7.61 14.28
N VAL A 164 -3.68 8.73 14.47
CA VAL A 164 -2.32 8.95 13.93
C VAL A 164 -1.35 7.97 14.59
N TRP A 165 -1.41 7.77 15.90
CA TRP A 165 -0.61 6.78 16.61
C TRP A 165 -0.93 5.34 16.20
N MET A 166 -2.21 4.98 16.06
CA MET A 166 -2.62 3.66 15.57
C MET A 166 -2.04 3.39 14.17
N THR A 167 -2.12 4.37 13.27
CA THR A 167 -1.54 4.24 11.93
C THR A 167 -0.02 4.14 11.98
N PHE A 168 0.63 4.90 12.87
CA PHE A 168 2.08 4.86 13.03
C PHE A 168 2.54 3.51 13.59
N GLU A 169 1.81 2.93 14.54
CA GLU A 169 2.10 1.60 15.08
C GLU A 169 1.97 0.53 14.00
N ALA A 170 0.83 0.48 13.31
CA ALA A 170 0.58 -0.47 12.23
C ALA A 170 1.71 -0.47 11.18
N LEU A 171 2.09 0.70 10.70
CA LEU A 171 3.15 0.83 9.69
C LEU A 171 4.54 0.52 10.25
N ALA A 172 4.81 0.83 11.53
CA ALA A 172 6.06 0.46 12.19
C ALA A 172 6.18 -1.07 12.36
N GLU A 173 5.07 -1.77 12.59
CA GLU A 173 5.04 -3.23 12.60
C GLU A 173 5.33 -3.81 11.21
N CYS A 174 4.69 -3.27 10.16
CA CYS A 174 5.01 -3.64 8.78
C CYS A 174 6.49 -3.42 8.46
N ALA A 175 7.09 -2.33 8.94
CA ALA A 175 8.52 -2.07 8.78
C ALA A 175 9.39 -3.12 9.45
N VAL A 176 9.01 -3.59 10.64
CA VAL A 176 9.73 -4.68 11.34
C VAL A 176 9.56 -6.00 10.60
N ALA A 177 8.37 -6.31 10.08
CA ALA A 177 8.12 -7.52 9.30
C ALA A 177 8.89 -7.53 7.97
N MET A 178 8.94 -6.38 7.27
CA MET A 178 9.78 -6.22 6.08
C MET A 178 11.29 -6.36 6.40
N ASP A 179 11.73 -5.86 7.55
CA ASP A 179 13.13 -5.96 8.00
C ASP A 179 13.61 -7.41 8.15
N GLN A 180 12.71 -8.33 8.56
CA GLN A 180 13.04 -9.74 8.76
C GLN A 180 13.47 -10.45 7.46
N SER A 181 12.85 -10.08 6.33
CA SER A 181 13.15 -10.65 5.02
C SER A 181 13.91 -9.68 4.10
N ASN A 182 14.53 -8.64 4.67
CA ASN A 182 15.27 -7.60 3.93
C ASN A 182 14.45 -6.95 2.80
N ILE A 183 13.16 -6.68 3.03
CA ILE A 183 12.27 -6.09 2.03
C ILE A 183 12.28 -4.57 2.14
N VAL A 184 12.36 -3.89 0.98
CA VAL A 184 12.04 -2.48 0.84
C VAL A 184 10.84 -2.33 -0.08
N HIS A 185 9.80 -1.65 0.41
CA HIS A 185 8.51 -1.54 -0.29
C HIS A 185 8.58 -0.59 -1.50
N SER A 186 9.31 0.51 -1.35
CA SER A 186 9.57 1.54 -2.37
C SER A 186 8.38 2.36 -2.83
N ASP A 187 7.16 1.90 -2.57
CA ASP A 187 5.92 2.61 -2.95
C ASP A 187 4.93 2.80 -1.78
N ILE A 188 5.44 3.09 -0.59
CA ILE A 188 4.58 3.44 0.56
C ILE A 188 4.03 4.85 0.32
N THR A 189 2.77 4.93 -0.11
CA THR A 189 2.02 6.17 -0.39
C THR A 189 0.70 6.16 0.38
N THR A 190 0.01 7.31 0.45
CA THR A 190 -1.30 7.40 1.11
C THR A 190 -2.39 6.58 0.40
N SER A 191 -2.23 6.32 -0.91
CA SER A 191 -3.13 5.44 -1.67
C SER A 191 -2.92 3.95 -1.38
N ASN A 192 -1.71 3.57 -0.97
CA ASN A 192 -1.34 2.19 -0.69
C ASN A 192 -1.49 1.82 0.80
N ILE A 193 -2.14 2.68 1.59
CA ILE A 193 -2.63 2.36 2.93
C ILE A 193 -4.14 2.22 2.87
N LEU A 194 -4.62 0.98 2.75
CA LEU A 194 -6.04 0.66 2.71
C LEU A 194 -6.65 0.64 4.11
N LEU A 195 -7.97 0.83 4.20
CA LEU A 195 -8.72 0.90 5.45
C LEU A 195 -9.69 -0.28 5.55
N SER A 196 -9.35 -1.24 6.41
CA SER A 196 -10.14 -2.46 6.65
C SER A 196 -11.21 -2.24 7.74
N THR A 197 -11.96 -3.30 8.07
CA THR A 197 -12.86 -3.28 9.23
C THR A 197 -12.11 -2.96 10.52
N SER A 198 -12.79 -2.35 11.49
CA SER A 198 -12.18 -2.05 12.78
C SER A 198 -11.85 -3.34 13.54
N ASP A 199 -10.80 -3.27 14.35
CA ASP A 199 -10.42 -4.37 15.23
C ASP A 199 -11.42 -4.40 16.40
N PRO A 200 -12.14 -5.51 16.63
CA PRO A 200 -13.16 -5.61 17.67
C PRO A 200 -12.57 -5.57 19.08
N GLU A 201 -11.26 -5.70 19.23
CA GLU A 201 -10.55 -5.77 20.50
C GLU A 201 -9.80 -4.48 20.84
N ARG A 202 -9.35 -3.72 19.84
CA ARG A 202 -8.59 -2.48 20.06
C ARG A 202 -8.88 -1.45 18.98
N PHE A 203 -9.04 -0.17 19.34
CA PHE A 203 -9.39 0.89 18.37
C PHE A 203 -10.70 0.66 17.62
N LYS A 204 -11.72 0.10 18.29
CA LYS A 204 -12.99 -0.34 17.68
C LYS A 204 -13.73 0.71 16.84
N ILE A 205 -13.47 1.99 17.10
CA ILE A 205 -14.11 3.12 16.41
C ILE A 205 -13.46 3.48 15.07
N TRP A 206 -12.26 2.98 14.78
CA TRP A 206 -11.51 3.33 13.57
C TRP A 206 -11.20 2.10 12.73
N PRO A 207 -11.20 2.22 11.39
CA PRO A 207 -10.76 1.15 10.51
C PRO A 207 -9.28 0.82 10.73
N VAL A 208 -8.91 -0.46 10.62
CA VAL A 208 -7.52 -0.89 10.70
C VAL A 208 -6.78 -0.49 9.41
N PRO A 209 -5.67 0.26 9.48
CA PRO A 209 -4.86 0.58 8.33
C PRO A 209 -4.02 -0.62 7.89
N LYS A 210 -4.06 -0.94 6.60
CA LYS A 210 -3.32 -2.03 5.96
C LYS A 210 -2.42 -1.52 4.86
N LEU A 211 -1.13 -1.84 4.93
CA LEU A 211 -0.20 -1.60 3.83
C LEU A 211 -0.50 -2.58 2.68
N ALA A 212 -0.54 -2.05 1.46
CA ALA A 212 -0.85 -2.78 0.23
C ALA A 212 0.14 -2.44 -0.89
N ASP A 213 0.01 -3.14 -2.02
CA ASP A 213 0.74 -2.94 -3.27
C ASP A 213 2.26 -3.14 -3.15
N PHE A 214 2.67 -4.40 -3.24
CA PHE A 214 4.09 -4.79 -3.22
C PHE A 214 4.70 -4.85 -4.63
N GLY A 215 4.07 -4.28 -5.66
CA GLY A 215 4.53 -4.38 -7.05
C GLY A 215 5.94 -3.81 -7.26
N SER A 216 6.24 -2.71 -6.57
CA SER A 216 7.54 -2.03 -6.58
C SER A 216 8.50 -2.50 -5.47
N SER A 217 8.12 -3.53 -4.71
CA SER A 217 8.93 -4.05 -3.61
C SER A 217 10.11 -4.88 -4.11
N ARG A 218 11.20 -4.90 -3.33
CA ARG A 218 12.41 -5.69 -3.64
C ARG A 218 13.13 -6.16 -2.38
N ILE A 219 13.95 -7.20 -2.55
CA ILE A 219 14.90 -7.64 -1.55
C ILE A 219 16.14 -6.73 -1.60
N ILE A 220 16.65 -6.34 -0.43
CA ILE A 220 17.83 -5.49 -0.28
C ILE A 220 19.09 -6.37 -0.40
N ASP A 221 19.51 -6.62 -1.64
CA ASP A 221 20.81 -7.22 -1.98
C ASP A 221 21.86 -6.14 -2.34
N GLU A 222 23.07 -6.55 -2.74
CA GLU A 222 24.15 -5.62 -3.11
C GLU A 222 23.77 -4.71 -4.29
N ALA A 223 23.01 -5.24 -5.27
CA ALA A 223 22.60 -4.52 -6.45
C ALA A 223 21.50 -3.48 -6.12
N ALA A 224 20.51 -3.86 -5.31
CA ALA A 224 19.47 -2.97 -4.80
C ALA A 224 20.06 -1.87 -3.90
N ARG A 225 21.03 -2.20 -3.03
CA ARG A 225 21.74 -1.22 -2.17
C ARG A 225 22.40 -0.11 -2.96
N ARG A 226 23.07 -0.48 -4.06
CA ARG A 226 23.79 0.43 -4.96
C ARG A 226 22.90 1.03 -6.05
N ARG A 227 21.60 0.69 -6.08
CA ARG A 227 20.66 1.12 -7.13
C ARG A 227 21.16 0.73 -8.52
N LEU A 228 21.72 -0.47 -8.64
CA LEU A 228 22.23 -1.01 -9.91
C LEU A 228 21.15 -1.72 -10.73
N THR A 229 20.02 -2.07 -10.11
CA THR A 229 18.89 -2.71 -10.78
C THR A 229 17.86 -1.66 -11.26
N GLY A 230 17.41 -1.83 -12.51
CA GLY A 230 16.16 -1.30 -13.08
C GLY A 230 16.00 0.21 -13.16
N ASN A 231 16.46 0.86 -14.24
CA ASN A 231 16.13 2.27 -14.56
C ASN A 231 14.62 2.54 -14.76
N ASP A 232 13.79 1.49 -14.82
CA ASP A 232 12.38 1.54 -15.23
C ASP A 232 11.37 1.15 -14.13
N GLU A 233 11.80 0.91 -12.89
CA GLU A 233 10.84 0.62 -11.81
C GLU A 233 10.20 1.91 -11.30
N ALA A 234 8.87 1.99 -11.42
CA ALA A 234 8.08 3.16 -11.02
C ALA A 234 8.25 3.43 -9.53
N MET A 235 8.79 4.59 -9.20
CA MET A 235 8.83 5.12 -7.85
C MET A 235 7.90 6.32 -7.76
N HIS A 236 7.08 6.41 -6.71
CA HIS A 236 6.22 7.58 -6.55
C HIS A 236 7.06 8.84 -6.28
N PRO A 237 7.04 9.86 -7.17
CA PRO A 237 7.94 11.01 -7.09
C PRO A 237 7.77 11.82 -5.80
N TYR A 238 6.58 11.77 -5.18
CA TYR A 238 6.25 12.59 -3.99
C TYR A 238 6.59 11.93 -2.65
N PHE A 239 6.86 10.62 -2.62
CA PHE A 239 7.19 9.87 -1.40
C PHE A 239 8.61 9.31 -1.41
N THR A 240 9.33 9.52 -2.51
CA THR A 240 10.66 8.98 -2.75
C THR A 240 11.67 9.49 -1.70
N PRO A 241 12.36 8.58 -0.98
CA PRO A 241 13.44 8.95 -0.08
C PRO A 241 14.70 9.41 -0.82
N PRO A 242 15.58 10.19 -0.17
CA PRO A 242 16.84 10.66 -0.76
C PRO A 242 17.68 9.55 -1.38
N GLU A 243 17.79 8.42 -0.69
CA GLU A 243 18.58 7.27 -1.13
C GLU A 243 17.92 6.40 -2.19
N LEU A 244 16.73 6.76 -2.66
CA LEU A 244 16.12 6.13 -3.83
C LEU A 244 16.09 7.06 -5.05
N THR A 245 16.37 8.35 -4.84
CA THR A 245 16.28 9.35 -5.91
C THR A 245 17.32 9.09 -7.01
N ARG A 246 16.89 9.11 -8.29
CA ARG A 246 17.71 8.87 -9.49
C ARG A 246 17.66 10.04 -10.46
N ASP A 247 18.66 10.11 -11.33
CA ASP A 247 18.84 11.17 -12.33
C ASP A 247 18.12 10.90 -13.67
N SER A 248 17.19 9.93 -13.72
CA SER A 248 16.70 9.36 -14.98
C SER A 248 15.82 10.28 -15.84
N ALA A 249 15.63 11.55 -15.46
CA ALA A 249 14.83 12.51 -16.22
C ALA A 249 15.42 13.93 -16.24
N ASN A 250 16.76 14.06 -16.21
CA ASN A 250 17.48 15.34 -16.27
C ASN A 250 17.03 16.35 -15.20
N PHE A 251 16.55 15.85 -14.06
CA PHE A 251 16.15 16.72 -12.97
C PHE A 251 17.27 17.00 -11.96
N GLU A 252 18.45 16.37 -12.12
CA GLU A 252 19.62 16.52 -11.24
C GLU A 252 19.31 16.16 -9.77
N TRP A 253 18.55 15.09 -9.54
CA TRP A 253 18.09 14.72 -8.20
C TRP A 253 18.83 13.56 -7.55
N ALA A 254 19.69 12.87 -8.31
CA ALA A 254 20.45 11.76 -7.75
C ALA A 254 21.29 12.26 -6.58
N VAL A 255 21.10 11.62 -5.42
CA VAL A 255 21.95 11.84 -4.27
C VAL A 255 23.00 10.72 -4.25
N PRO A 256 24.24 11.00 -4.69
CA PRO A 256 25.31 10.00 -4.66
C PRO A 256 25.69 9.66 -3.21
N GLY A 257 26.22 8.46 -3.01
CA GLY A 257 26.78 8.02 -1.72
C GLY A 257 25.77 7.55 -0.67
N LEU A 258 24.46 7.78 -0.86
CA LEU A 258 23.43 7.18 0.00
C LEU A 258 23.06 5.77 -0.49
N HIS A 259 22.71 4.88 0.43
CA HIS A 259 22.38 3.48 0.12
C HIS A 259 20.99 3.13 0.61
N VAL A 260 20.29 2.29 -0.15
CA VAL A 260 19.01 1.71 0.25
C VAL A 260 19.23 0.80 1.46
N THR A 261 18.39 0.95 2.48
CA THR A 261 18.44 0.14 3.70
C THR A 261 17.02 -0.15 4.20
N ASN A 262 16.88 -0.91 5.27
CA ASN A 262 15.61 -1.05 5.99
C ASN A 262 15.04 0.30 6.48
N LYS A 263 15.90 1.31 6.69
CA LYS A 263 15.49 2.68 7.06
C LYS A 263 14.92 3.50 5.89
N THR A 264 14.91 2.93 4.68
CA THR A 264 14.22 3.50 3.52
C THR A 264 12.71 3.45 3.71
N ASN A 265 12.16 2.33 4.22
CA ASN A 265 10.74 2.25 4.56
C ASN A 265 10.35 3.25 5.67
N VAL A 266 11.24 3.45 6.65
CA VAL A 266 11.04 4.39 7.78
C VAL A 266 10.80 5.83 7.31
N TRP A 267 11.53 6.29 6.29
CA TRP A 267 11.30 7.60 5.69
C TRP A 267 9.87 7.73 5.14
N SER A 268 9.45 6.77 4.31
CA SER A 268 8.14 6.83 3.68
C SER A 268 7.02 6.77 4.72
N ILE A 269 7.15 5.95 5.76
CA ILE A 269 6.22 5.93 6.90
C ILE A 269 6.16 7.30 7.58
N GLY A 270 7.32 7.93 7.84
CA GLY A 270 7.36 9.29 8.38
C GLY A 270 6.62 10.31 7.51
N LEU A 271 6.72 10.20 6.19
CA LEU A 271 5.95 11.03 5.26
C LEU A 271 4.44 10.76 5.33
N ILE A 272 3.99 9.51 5.45
CA ILE A 272 2.57 9.18 5.65
C ILE A 272 2.02 9.85 6.90
N ILE A 273 2.74 9.77 8.01
CA ILE A 273 2.31 10.40 9.26
C ILE A 273 2.29 11.92 9.12
N CYS A 274 3.27 12.51 8.43
CA CYS A 274 3.27 13.94 8.11
C CYS A 274 2.06 14.35 7.24
N CYS A 275 1.67 13.51 6.27
CA CYS A 275 0.49 13.71 5.43
C CYS A 275 -0.80 13.76 6.26
N LEU A 276 -0.98 12.83 7.20
CA LEU A 276 -2.09 12.85 8.17
C LEU A 276 -2.09 14.13 9.01
N MET A 277 -0.94 14.47 9.58
CA MET A 277 -0.81 15.63 10.47
C MET A 277 -1.05 16.96 9.74
N ARG A 278 -0.84 17.00 8.42
CA ARG A 278 -1.01 18.20 7.58
C ARG A 278 -2.35 18.27 6.85
N LEU A 279 -3.17 17.22 6.90
CA LEU A 279 -4.36 17.08 6.06
C LEU A 279 -4.00 17.23 4.57
N GLN A 280 -2.89 16.63 4.15
CA GLN A 280 -2.41 16.69 2.76
C GLN A 280 -2.10 15.28 2.28
N PRO A 281 -2.77 14.76 1.22
CA PRO A 281 -2.54 13.39 0.76
C PRO A 281 -1.12 13.18 0.20
N GLU A 282 -0.47 14.27 -0.19
CA GLU A 282 0.91 14.37 -0.63
C GLU A 282 1.44 15.73 -0.17
N LEU A 283 2.74 15.83 0.10
CA LEU A 283 3.33 17.08 0.60
C LEU A 283 3.71 17.98 -0.59
N PRO A 284 3.20 19.22 -0.66
CA PRO A 284 3.53 20.15 -1.73
C PRO A 284 5.04 20.25 -2.01
N GLU A 285 5.87 20.37 -0.98
CA GLU A 285 7.33 20.53 -1.15
C GLU A 285 8.02 19.29 -1.74
N THR A 286 7.40 18.11 -1.71
CA THR A 286 7.96 16.90 -2.34
C THR A 286 7.52 16.75 -3.80
N VAL A 287 6.55 17.54 -4.25
CA VAL A 287 6.12 17.60 -5.65
C VAL A 287 7.13 18.41 -6.45
N ARG A 288 7.75 17.77 -7.45
CA ARG A 288 8.82 18.38 -8.25
C ARG A 288 8.52 18.48 -9.75
N THR A 289 7.49 17.81 -10.25
CA THR A 289 7.22 17.66 -11.71
C THR A 289 5.87 18.19 -12.19
N THR A 290 4.87 18.28 -11.33
CA THR A 290 3.47 18.49 -11.75
C THR A 290 2.92 19.88 -11.47
N ASP A 291 3.65 20.74 -10.78
CA ASP A 291 3.22 22.12 -10.55
C ASP A 291 3.42 22.97 -11.82
N GLN A 292 2.36 23.68 -12.24
CA GLN A 292 2.44 24.73 -13.26
C GLN A 292 1.83 26.05 -12.74
N PRO A 293 2.63 27.13 -12.59
CA PRO A 293 4.09 27.16 -12.72
C PRO A 293 4.79 26.31 -11.62
N PRO A 294 6.05 25.89 -11.83
CA PRO A 294 6.80 25.14 -10.82
C PRO A 294 6.84 25.87 -9.48
N ARG A 295 6.78 25.12 -8.37
CA ARG A 295 6.94 25.71 -7.03
C ARG A 295 8.28 26.46 -6.91
N PRO A 296 8.33 27.63 -6.26
CA PRO A 296 9.60 28.32 -5.99
C PRO A 296 10.60 27.39 -5.28
N VAL A 297 11.87 27.43 -5.70
CA VAL A 297 12.94 26.52 -5.22
C VAL A 297 13.06 26.53 -3.69
N ASP A 298 12.95 27.70 -3.05
CA ASP A 298 13.03 27.88 -1.60
C ASP A 298 11.89 27.21 -0.81
N ARG A 299 10.84 26.78 -1.52
CA ARG A 299 9.66 26.06 -1.01
C ARG A 299 9.65 24.58 -1.38
N GLN A 300 10.68 24.08 -2.05
CA GLN A 300 10.83 22.67 -2.40
C GLN A 300 11.67 21.93 -1.35
N LEU A 301 11.46 20.62 -1.21
CA LEU A 301 12.35 19.71 -0.52
C LEU A 301 13.47 19.31 -1.48
N ARG A 302 14.62 19.98 -1.38
CA ARG A 302 15.79 19.80 -2.27
C ARG A 302 16.92 19.10 -1.53
N PHE A 303 17.32 17.94 -2.02
CA PHE A 303 18.34 17.09 -1.39
C PHE A 303 19.78 17.50 -1.73
N ASP A 304 19.96 18.32 -2.75
CA ASP A 304 21.20 18.98 -3.11
C ASP A 304 21.47 20.21 -2.21
N ILE A 305 20.43 20.91 -1.75
CA ILE A 305 20.57 22.15 -0.95
C ILE A 305 20.47 21.86 0.56
N LEU A 306 21.56 22.07 1.31
CA LEU A 306 21.70 21.67 2.72
C LEU A 306 20.54 22.11 3.65
N ASN A 307 20.06 23.34 3.54
CA ASN A 307 18.98 23.89 4.38
C ASN A 307 17.56 23.58 3.86
N GLN A 308 17.44 22.76 2.81
CA GLN A 308 16.18 22.33 2.19
C GLN A 308 16.02 20.80 2.17
N ARG A 309 16.95 20.04 2.78
CA ARG A 309 16.91 18.57 2.77
C ARG A 309 15.92 17.96 3.77
N GLU A 310 15.33 18.80 4.62
CA GLU A 310 14.52 18.40 5.79
C GLU A 310 13.13 19.05 5.74
N ILE A 311 12.10 18.28 6.12
CA ILE A 311 10.72 18.78 6.20
C ILE A 311 10.62 19.85 7.30
N ARG A 312 10.22 21.07 6.90
CA ARG A 312 10.09 22.22 7.82
C ARG A 312 8.78 22.18 8.62
N LYS A 313 7.66 21.94 7.93
CA LYS A 313 6.31 21.95 8.53
C LYS A 313 5.77 20.52 8.66
N LEU A 314 5.54 20.09 9.90
CA LEU A 314 5.07 18.73 10.19
C LEU A 314 3.56 18.60 10.38
N GLN A 315 2.84 19.70 10.66
CA GLN A 315 1.40 19.65 10.94
C GLN A 315 0.64 20.84 10.37
N HIS A 316 -0.67 20.68 10.23
CA HIS A 316 -1.60 21.74 9.88
C HIS A 316 -1.68 22.80 10.99
N SER A 317 -1.97 24.06 10.65
CA SER A 317 -2.02 25.16 11.64
C SER A 317 -3.18 25.05 12.62
N SER A 318 -4.25 24.34 12.25
CA SER A 318 -5.38 24.06 13.13
C SER A 318 -5.21 22.81 13.99
N ALA A 319 -4.11 22.08 13.85
CA ALA A 319 -3.82 20.88 14.63
C ALA A 319 -2.82 21.19 15.73
N ASP A 320 -2.97 20.53 16.88
CA ASP A 320 -2.09 20.65 18.04
C ASP A 320 -1.62 19.26 18.50
N TYR A 321 -0.88 18.57 17.64
CA TYR A 321 -0.32 17.25 17.97
C TYR A 321 0.84 17.37 18.96
N SER A 322 0.97 16.35 19.82
CA SER A 322 1.99 16.29 20.87
C SER A 322 3.41 16.53 20.34
N ALA A 323 4.24 17.11 21.20
CA ALA A 323 5.65 17.33 20.88
C ALA A 323 6.39 16.00 20.64
N GLU A 324 5.98 14.93 21.32
CA GLU A 324 6.55 13.59 21.16
C GLU A 324 6.28 13.02 19.77
N LEU A 325 5.02 13.11 19.30
CA LEU A 325 4.66 12.66 17.94
C LEU A 325 5.46 13.44 16.89
N ARG A 326 5.48 14.77 16.99
CA ARG A 326 6.25 15.62 16.07
C ARG A 326 7.74 15.31 16.07
N LYS A 327 8.35 15.07 17.23
CA LYS A 327 9.77 14.70 17.34
C LYS A 327 10.06 13.35 16.70
N LEU A 328 9.20 12.36 16.94
CA LEU A 328 9.38 11.02 16.37
C LEU A 328 9.23 11.04 14.84
N VAL A 329 8.19 11.69 14.31
CA VAL A 329 8.01 11.84 12.85
C VAL A 329 9.22 12.53 12.22
N ARG A 330 9.75 13.60 12.85
CA ARG A 330 10.96 14.29 12.38
C ARG A 330 12.18 13.38 12.34
N SER A 331 12.30 12.41 13.25
CA SER A 331 13.40 11.45 13.23
C SER A 331 13.30 10.45 12.08
N CYS A 332 12.09 10.15 11.60
CA CYS A 332 11.87 9.25 10.47
C CYS A 332 12.25 9.90 9.12
N VAL A 333 11.97 11.19 8.96
CA VAL A 333 12.18 11.93 7.70
C VAL A 333 13.51 12.66 7.64
N LYS A 334 14.57 12.08 8.23
CA LYS A 334 15.94 12.61 8.15
C LYS A 334 16.56 12.35 6.80
N TYR A 335 17.22 13.36 6.23
CA TYR A 335 17.90 13.24 4.93
C TYR A 335 18.87 12.06 4.91
N ASP A 336 19.77 12.00 5.89
CA ASP A 336 20.71 10.90 6.05
C ASP A 336 20.00 9.67 6.67
N PRO A 337 19.94 8.52 5.96
CA PRO A 337 19.34 7.30 6.48
C PRO A 337 19.94 6.84 7.81
N THR A 338 21.23 7.09 8.07
CA THR A 338 21.90 6.66 9.31
C THR A 338 21.35 7.36 10.55
N GLN A 339 20.75 8.54 10.38
CA GLN A 339 20.15 9.35 11.45
C GLN A 339 18.69 8.96 11.73
N ARG A 340 18.10 8.05 10.94
CA ARG A 340 16.75 7.55 11.16
C ARG A 340 16.77 6.38 12.17
N PRO A 341 15.70 6.16 12.94
CA PRO A 341 15.59 4.95 13.74
C PRO A 341 15.55 3.71 12.83
N SER A 342 16.08 2.59 13.29
CA SER A 342 15.77 1.29 12.69
C SER A 342 14.28 0.95 12.87
N PRO A 343 13.70 0.05 12.05
CA PRO A 343 12.31 -0.39 12.22
C PRO A 343 11.98 -0.84 13.65
N LYS A 344 12.84 -1.64 14.29
CA LYS A 344 12.66 -2.08 15.69
C LYS A 344 12.72 -0.93 16.69
N GLN A 345 13.64 0.02 16.50
CA GLN A 345 13.71 1.23 17.34
C GLN A 345 12.47 2.11 17.17
N LEU A 346 11.97 2.24 15.95
CA LEU A 346 10.76 2.99 15.64
C LEU A 346 9.55 2.38 16.35
N LEU A 347 9.29 1.08 16.16
CA LEU A 347 8.16 0.40 16.80
C LEU A 347 8.19 0.53 18.33
N LYS A 348 9.37 0.32 18.94
CA LYS A 348 9.56 0.52 20.38
C LYS A 348 9.26 1.96 20.81
N ALA A 349 9.69 2.94 20.03
CA ALA A 349 9.43 4.35 20.33
C ALA A 349 7.94 4.69 20.19
N VAL A 350 7.26 4.20 19.15
CA VAL A 350 5.81 4.39 18.93
C VAL A 350 5.03 3.86 20.12
N ARG A 351 5.22 2.57 20.48
CA ARG A 351 4.51 1.93 21.61
C ARG A 351 4.70 2.64 22.93
N ARG A 352 5.93 3.08 23.20
CA ARG A 352 6.23 3.83 24.43
C ARG A 352 5.58 5.21 24.45
N LEU A 353 5.57 5.91 23.31
CA LEU A 353 5.13 7.31 23.26
C LEU A 353 3.62 7.44 23.03
N MET A 354 2.96 6.44 22.45
CA MET A 354 1.51 6.46 22.25
C MET A 354 0.75 6.27 23.57
N ASP A 355 1.34 5.61 24.57
CA ASP A 355 0.74 5.44 25.89
C ASP A 355 0.33 6.79 26.51
N GLY A 356 -0.89 6.84 27.04
CA GLY A 356 -1.53 8.06 27.54
C GLY A 356 -1.95 9.10 26.48
N ARG A 357 -1.72 8.86 25.18
CA ARG A 357 -2.05 9.80 24.07
C ARG A 357 -3.15 9.29 23.14
N LEU A 358 -3.75 8.15 23.47
CA LEU A 358 -4.77 7.51 22.66
C LEU A 358 -6.18 8.01 22.96
N GLY A 359 -6.37 8.86 23.98
CA GLY A 359 -7.68 9.38 24.36
C GLY A 359 -8.66 8.31 24.84
N GLY A 360 -8.14 7.15 25.24
CA GLY A 360 -8.91 5.94 25.61
C GLY A 360 -9.45 5.14 24.42
N PHE A 361 -9.12 5.53 23.17
CA PHE A 361 -9.61 4.90 21.93
C PHE A 361 -9.08 3.51 21.64
N ASP A 362 -7.97 3.12 22.25
CA ASP A 362 -7.49 1.74 22.25
C ASP A 362 -8.40 0.78 23.01
N ASP A 363 -8.93 1.17 24.16
CA ASP A 363 -9.72 0.27 25.03
C ASP A 363 -11.25 0.50 24.99
N TYR A 364 -11.73 1.49 24.24
CA TYR A 364 -13.17 1.79 24.14
C TYR A 364 -13.98 0.54 23.74
N GLY A 365 -15.04 0.25 24.51
CA GLY A 365 -15.91 -0.90 24.27
C GLY A 365 -15.42 -2.25 24.81
N ARG A 366 -14.30 -2.32 25.55
CA ARG A 366 -13.95 -3.49 26.38
C ARG A 366 -14.55 -3.44 27.78
N VAL A 367 -14.72 -2.24 28.35
CA VAL A 367 -15.20 -2.03 29.74
C VAL A 367 -16.42 -1.09 29.82
N THR A 368 -16.58 -0.16 28.88
CA THR A 368 -17.67 0.84 28.89
C THR A 368 -18.24 1.10 27.51
N ARG A 369 -19.56 1.36 27.45
CA ARG A 369 -20.29 1.74 26.24
C ARG A 369 -19.72 3.06 25.67
N ILE A 370 -19.60 3.17 24.35
CA ILE A 370 -19.05 4.37 23.74
C ILE A 370 -20.06 5.52 23.92
N PRO A 371 -19.65 6.67 24.51
CA PRO A 371 -20.57 7.77 24.75
C PRO A 371 -21.15 8.30 23.43
N TRP A 372 -22.47 8.41 23.34
CA TRP A 372 -23.19 8.85 22.14
C TRP A 372 -22.83 10.27 21.67
N ASN A 373 -22.14 11.04 22.51
CA ASN A 373 -21.75 12.43 22.28
C ASN A 373 -20.27 12.63 21.88
N LYS A 374 -19.48 11.55 21.77
CA LYS A 374 -18.12 11.61 21.21
C LYS A 374 -18.18 12.04 19.75
N LYS A 375 -17.38 13.05 19.39
CA LYS A 375 -17.38 13.69 18.06
C LYS A 375 -16.23 13.22 17.17
N GLU A 376 -15.25 12.54 17.77
CA GLU A 376 -14.04 12.03 17.16
C GLU A 376 -14.38 10.90 16.18
N ARG A 377 -14.19 11.15 14.90
CA ARG A 377 -14.60 10.24 13.82
C ARG A 377 -13.69 10.39 12.61
N LEU A 378 -13.50 9.29 11.89
CA LEU A 378 -13.02 9.34 10.51
C LEU A 378 -14.23 9.59 9.59
N ARG A 379 -14.12 10.52 8.63
CA ARG A 379 -15.22 10.77 7.68
C ARG A 379 -15.03 9.86 6.47
N GLY A 380 -16.09 9.20 6.02
CA GLY A 380 -16.03 8.34 4.83
C GLY A 380 -17.35 7.64 4.51
N ASN A 381 -17.53 7.30 3.24
CA ASN A 381 -18.58 6.40 2.81
C ASN A 381 -18.05 4.96 2.85
N LEU A 382 -18.95 3.99 3.01
CA LEU A 382 -18.61 2.62 2.62
C LEU A 382 -18.28 2.64 1.12
N LYS A 383 -17.10 2.15 0.74
CA LYS A 383 -16.87 1.81 -0.65
C LYS A 383 -17.51 0.45 -0.81
N ASP A 384 -18.75 0.39 -1.29
CA ASP A 384 -19.34 -0.85 -1.77
C ASP A 384 -19.53 -0.69 -3.28
N ILE A 385 -18.50 -1.07 -4.04
CA ILE A 385 -18.53 -0.99 -5.50
C ILE A 385 -19.49 -2.02 -6.12
N TRP A 386 -20.02 -2.94 -5.31
CA TRP A 386 -20.95 -3.99 -5.74
C TRP A 386 -22.41 -3.64 -5.41
N ALA A 387 -22.65 -2.67 -4.54
CA ALA A 387 -23.98 -2.15 -4.25
C ALA A 387 -24.37 -1.03 -5.23
N VAL A 388 -25.15 -1.38 -6.25
CA VAL A 388 -25.83 -0.42 -7.11
C VAL A 388 -26.86 0.36 -6.26
N ASN A 389 -26.82 1.70 -6.31
CA ASN A 389 -27.77 2.62 -5.64
C ASN A 389 -27.70 2.76 -4.10
N THR A 390 -26.60 2.43 -3.43
CA THR A 390 -26.44 2.75 -2.00
C THR A 390 -25.24 3.65 -1.74
N GLY A 391 -25.46 4.96 -1.74
CA GLY A 391 -24.57 5.90 -1.07
C GLY A 391 -24.75 5.76 0.44
N THR A 392 -24.00 4.87 1.08
CA THR A 392 -24.09 4.67 2.53
C THR A 392 -23.07 5.56 3.22
N ASP A 393 -23.56 6.68 3.76
CA ASP A 393 -22.82 7.60 4.63
C ASP A 393 -22.50 6.87 5.95
N ILE A 394 -21.29 6.30 6.07
CA ILE A 394 -20.85 5.72 7.33
C ILE A 394 -20.36 6.87 8.20
N ARG A 395 -21.28 7.32 9.05
CA ARG A 395 -20.86 7.87 10.33
C ARG A 395 -20.33 6.67 11.11
N LEU A 396 -19.01 6.58 11.30
CA LEU A 396 -18.45 5.78 12.39
C LEU A 396 -19.06 6.38 13.66
N ARG A 397 -20.19 5.81 14.07
CA ARG A 397 -20.86 6.19 15.29
C ARG A 397 -20.19 5.40 16.41
N PRO A 398 -19.95 6.05 17.56
CA PRO A 398 -19.73 5.36 18.83
C PRO A 398 -20.46 4.03 18.95
#